data_AF-A0A1H9MRY5-F1
#
_entry.id   AF-A0A1H9MRY5-F1
#
_cell.length_a   1.000
_cell.length_b   1.000
_cell.length_c   1.000
_cell.angle_alpha   90.00
_cell.angle_beta   90.00
_cell.angle_gamma   90.00
#
_symmetry.space_group_name_H-M   'P 1'
#
loop_
_entity.id
_entity.type
_entity.pdbx_description
1 polymer ?
#
loop_
_entity_poly.entity_id
_entity_poly.type
_entity_poly.pdbx_seq_one_letter_code
_entity_poly.pdbx_strand_id
1 'polypeptide(L)'
;MSYVKSTIDSIVYEGQTYADVAFPRVSLWTVDLSATYAQPVGDALKLVTRVDYSHRDSSNAAFPWTGLGPAGTLPAYDLVNLSVGIEHDRWSVTAYMNNLFDEVYWQGAQLSYSTRAAVVPYNAWSFGIRLRGNI
;
A
#
# COMPACT_ATOMS: atom_id res chain seq x y z
N MET A 1 -8.99 6.12 7.81
CA MET A 1 -8.19 7.34 7.55
C MET A 1 -7.40 7.67 8.80
N SER A 2 -6.12 7.94 8.63
CA SER A 2 -5.22 8.35 9.72
C SER A 2 -4.29 9.46 9.27
N TYR A 3 -3.91 10.29 10.24
CA TYR A 3 -2.91 11.33 10.11
C TYR A 3 -1.80 11.08 11.12
N VAL A 4 -0.55 11.04 10.67
CA VAL A 4 0.60 10.90 11.57
C VAL A 4 1.69 11.87 11.13
N LYS A 5 1.96 12.86 11.97
CA LYS A 5 3.11 13.75 11.83
C LYS A 5 4.13 13.39 12.91
N SER A 6 5.31 12.97 12.49
CA SER A 6 6.43 12.70 13.39
C SER A 6 7.67 13.41 12.86
N THR A 7 8.16 14.37 13.62
CA THR A 7 9.29 15.23 13.26
C THR A 7 10.33 15.25 14.37
N ILE A 8 11.59 15.36 13.99
CA ILE A 8 12.70 15.67 14.89
C ILE A 8 12.87 17.19 14.86
N ASP A 9 12.69 17.85 16.00
CA ASP A 9 12.78 19.30 16.12
C ASP A 9 14.20 19.80 15.75
N SER A 10 15.24 19.12 16.25
CA SER A 10 16.62 19.42 15.92
C SER A 10 17.56 18.24 16.17
N ILE A 11 18.50 18.01 15.25
CA ILE A 11 19.63 17.10 15.42
C ILE A 11 20.88 17.68 14.75
N VAL A 12 22.03 17.53 15.40
CA VAL A 12 23.34 17.83 14.79
C VAL A 12 23.95 16.52 14.31
N TYR A 13 24.24 16.41 13.02
CA TYR A 13 24.88 15.26 12.39
C TYR A 13 26.06 15.74 11.55
N GLU A 14 27.26 15.20 11.78
CA GLU A 14 28.51 15.59 11.10
C GLU A 14 28.76 17.12 11.06
N GLY A 15 28.38 17.83 12.13
CA GLY A 15 28.55 19.28 12.23
C GLY A 15 27.52 20.11 11.45
N GLN A 16 26.57 19.47 10.77
CA GLN A 16 25.41 20.10 10.15
C GLN A 16 24.20 19.99 11.08
N THR A 17 23.46 21.09 11.24
CA THR A 17 22.21 21.09 12.01
C THR A 17 21.04 20.80 11.06
N TYR A 18 20.26 19.78 11.38
CA TYR A 18 18.99 19.48 10.73
C TYR A 18 17.85 19.83 11.69
N ALA A 19 16.83 20.52 11.20
CA ALA A 19 15.63 20.89 11.94
C ALA A 19 14.39 20.41 11.18
N ASP A 20 13.29 20.19 11.92
CA ASP A 20 11.98 19.78 11.38
C ASP A 20 12.04 18.52 10.48
N VAL A 21 12.89 17.55 10.83
CA VAL A 21 13.13 16.38 10.00
C VAL A 21 12.02 15.36 10.19
N ALA A 22 11.23 15.11 9.16
CA ALA A 22 10.21 14.06 9.18
C ALA A 22 10.85 12.66 9.30
N PHE A 23 10.25 11.81 10.12
CA PHE A 23 10.69 10.41 10.23
C PHE A 23 10.50 9.66 8.89
N PRO A 24 11.48 8.85 8.47
CA PRO A 24 11.37 8.06 7.27
C PRO A 24 10.19 7.08 7.33
N ARG A 25 9.57 6.87 6.17
CA ARG A 25 8.46 5.92 5.93
C ARG A 25 7.21 6.22 6.74
N VAL A 26 7.08 7.44 7.22
CA VAL A 26 5.86 7.97 7.82
C VAL A 26 5.17 8.84 6.78
N SER A 27 4.15 8.29 6.13
CA SER A 27 3.22 9.06 5.29
C SER A 27 2.34 9.92 6.19
N LEU A 28 2.17 11.19 5.84
CA LEU A 28 1.36 12.13 6.61
C LEU A 28 -0.10 11.71 6.64
N TRP A 29 -0.67 11.44 5.46
CA TRP A 29 -2.03 10.93 5.32
C TRP A 29 -2.05 9.53 4.76
N THR A 30 -2.92 8.71 5.34
CA THR A 30 -3.25 7.40 4.80
C THR A 30 -4.75 7.18 4.85
N VAL A 31 -5.31 6.81 3.72
CA VAL A 31 -6.75 6.60 3.56
C VAL A 31 -6.96 5.17 3.10
N ASP A 32 -7.86 4.45 3.77
CA ASP A 32 -8.28 3.12 3.37
C ASP A 32 -9.82 3.14 3.38
N LEU A 33 -10.41 2.79 2.24
CA LEU A 33 -11.85 2.73 2.02
C LEU A 33 -12.21 1.34 1.50
N SER A 34 -13.33 0.82 1.98
CA SER A 34 -13.81 -0.49 1.58
C SER A 34 -15.31 -0.48 1.38
N ALA A 35 -15.75 -0.99 0.24
CA ALA A 35 -17.15 -1.15 -0.09
C ALA A 35 -17.42 -2.61 -0.44
N THR A 36 -18.51 -3.17 0.08
CA THR A 36 -18.95 -4.52 -0.24
C THR A 36 -20.43 -4.50 -0.55
N TYR A 37 -20.79 -5.07 -1.69
CA TYR A 37 -22.16 -5.21 -2.15
C TYR A 37 -22.48 -6.70 -2.28
N ALA A 38 -23.58 -7.13 -1.67
CA ALA A 38 -24.03 -8.50 -1.71
C ALA A 38 -25.48 -8.54 -2.21
N GLN A 39 -25.72 -9.33 -3.26
CA GLN A 39 -27.01 -9.45 -3.91
C GLN A 39 -27.42 -10.92 -3.99
N PRO A 40 -28.59 -11.33 -3.48
CA PRO A 40 -29.14 -12.65 -3.70
C PRO A 40 -29.35 -12.91 -5.21
N VAL A 41 -29.01 -14.12 -5.67
CA VAL A 41 -29.22 -14.59 -7.04
C VAL A 41 -30.01 -15.90 -6.97
N GLY A 42 -31.34 -15.78 -7.01
CA GLY A 42 -32.24 -16.90 -6.73
C GLY A 42 -32.29 -17.23 -5.22
N ASP A 43 -32.58 -18.49 -4.90
CA ASP A 43 -32.89 -18.88 -3.52
C ASP A 43 -31.66 -19.33 -2.70
N ALA A 44 -30.57 -19.70 -3.36
CA ALA A 44 -29.44 -20.39 -2.72
C ALA A 44 -28.06 -19.74 -2.99
N LEU A 45 -27.99 -18.74 -3.86
CA LEU A 45 -26.73 -18.10 -4.24
C LEU A 45 -26.75 -16.62 -3.90
N LYS A 46 -25.56 -16.08 -3.63
CA LYS A 46 -25.33 -14.67 -3.35
C LYS A 46 -24.13 -14.19 -4.16
N LEU A 47 -24.33 -13.19 -5.02
CA LEU A 47 -23.25 -12.48 -5.68
C LEU A 47 -22.66 -11.47 -4.69
N VAL A 48 -21.36 -11.51 -4.50
CA VAL A 48 -20.62 -10.60 -3.62
C VAL A 48 -19.55 -9.89 -4.42
N THR A 49 -19.62 -8.58 -4.45
CA THR A 49 -18.61 -7.72 -5.05
C THR A 49 -18.00 -6.84 -3.96
N ARG A 50 -16.68 -6.74 -3.94
CA ARG A 50 -15.94 -5.90 -2.99
C ARG A 50 -14.89 -5.09 -3.73
N VAL A 51 -14.81 -3.81 -3.37
CA VAL A 51 -13.78 -2.88 -3.82
C VAL A 51 -13.07 -2.34 -2.58
N ASP A 52 -11.75 -2.38 -2.60
CA ASP A 52 -10.89 -1.79 -1.59
C ASP A 52 -10.02 -0.73 -2.26
N TYR A 53 -9.99 0.47 -1.70
CA TYR A 53 -9.13 1.57 -2.13
C TYR A 53 -8.20 1.96 -0.98
N SER A 54 -6.92 2.13 -1.27
CA SER A 54 -5.95 2.65 -0.33
C SER A 54 -5.09 3.73 -0.95
N HIS A 55 -4.99 4.87 -0.28
CA HIS A 55 -4.11 5.98 -0.61
C HIS A 55 -3.03 6.12 0.46
N ARG A 56 -1.79 6.33 0.01
CA ARG A 56 -0.66 6.66 0.89
C ARG A 56 0.04 7.89 0.33
N ASP A 57 0.16 8.92 1.16
CA ASP A 57 0.93 10.12 0.83
C ASP A 57 2.42 9.80 0.63
N SER A 58 3.10 10.71 -0.06
CA SER A 58 4.56 10.66 -0.18
C SER A 58 5.23 10.71 1.19
N SER A 59 6.39 10.07 1.27
CA SER A 59 7.20 10.04 2.49
C SER A 59 8.67 9.95 2.16
N ASN A 60 9.54 10.17 3.15
CA ASN A 60 10.97 10.02 2.97
C ASN A 60 11.36 8.54 3.12
N ALA A 61 12.15 8.00 2.20
CA ALA A 61 12.67 6.64 2.27
C ALA A 61 13.72 6.47 3.39
N ALA A 62 14.48 7.53 3.69
CA ALA A 62 15.47 7.61 4.76
C ALA A 62 15.67 9.06 5.23
N PHE A 63 16.49 9.24 6.27
CA PHE A 63 16.83 10.57 6.79
C PHE A 63 17.70 11.38 5.79
N PRO A 64 17.65 12.72 5.82
CA PRO A 64 18.32 13.57 4.84
C PRO A 64 19.85 13.40 4.82
N TRP A 65 20.47 13.10 5.96
CA TRP A 65 21.93 12.87 6.07
C TRP A 65 22.41 11.53 5.48
N THR A 66 21.51 10.65 5.03
CA THR A 66 21.89 9.39 4.38
C THR A 66 22.38 9.56 2.94
N GLY A 67 22.26 10.75 2.36
CA GLY A 67 22.81 11.06 1.04
C GLY A 67 22.09 10.38 -0.14
N LEU A 68 20.84 9.95 0.03
CA LEU A 68 20.05 9.28 -1.02
C LEU A 68 19.65 10.20 -2.19
N GLY A 69 19.77 11.52 -2.05
CA GLY A 69 19.35 12.47 -3.09
C GLY A 69 17.88 12.27 -3.49
N PRO A 70 17.54 12.36 -4.79
CA PRO A 70 16.16 12.17 -5.27
C PRO A 70 15.55 10.79 -4.96
N ALA A 71 16.39 9.76 -4.74
CA ALA A 71 15.92 8.42 -4.33
C ALA A 71 15.50 8.36 -2.85
N GLY A 72 15.66 9.46 -2.11
CA GLY A 72 15.24 9.62 -0.72
C GLY A 72 13.74 9.87 -0.55
N THR A 73 12.97 10.05 -1.63
CA THR A 73 11.53 10.31 -1.57
C THR A 73 10.75 9.14 -2.17
N LEU A 74 9.80 8.61 -1.41
CA LEU A 74 8.78 7.67 -1.88
C LEU A 74 7.58 8.48 -2.37
N PRO A 75 7.18 8.37 -3.65
CA PRO A 75 6.02 9.07 -4.16
C PRO A 75 4.73 8.57 -3.49
N ALA A 76 3.71 9.43 -3.51
CA ALA A 76 2.36 9.02 -3.13
C ALA A 76 1.83 7.97 -4.14
N TYR A 77 0.94 7.10 -3.69
CA TYR A 77 0.37 6.07 -4.55
C TYR A 77 -1.05 5.69 -4.11
N ASP A 78 -1.78 5.14 -5.07
CA ASP A 78 -3.16 4.69 -4.94
C ASP A 78 -3.28 3.23 -5.37
N LEU A 79 -3.89 2.40 -4.54
CA LEU A 79 -4.17 1.02 -4.88
C LEU A 79 -5.67 0.78 -4.84
N VAL A 80 -6.18 0.14 -5.90
CA VAL A 80 -7.54 -0.36 -5.96
C VAL A 80 -7.50 -1.87 -6.12
N ASN A 81 -8.19 -2.58 -5.23
CA ASN A 81 -8.37 -4.02 -5.32
C ASN A 81 -9.86 -4.31 -5.55
N LEU A 82 -10.13 -5.31 -6.37
CA LEU A 82 -11.48 -5.73 -6.73
C LEU A 82 -11.61 -7.24 -6.51
N SER A 83 -12.71 -7.67 -5.93
CA SER A 83 -13.09 -9.08 -5.92
C SER A 83 -14.57 -9.24 -6.22
N VAL A 84 -14.89 -10.28 -6.99
CA VAL A 84 -16.25 -10.65 -7.35
C VAL A 84 -16.38 -12.15 -7.15
N GLY A 85 -17.41 -12.57 -6.42
CA GLY A 85 -17.62 -13.98 -6.13
C GLY A 85 -19.09 -14.37 -6.02
N ILE A 86 -19.33 -15.66 -6.17
CA ILE A 86 -20.62 -16.29 -5.91
C ILE A 86 -20.45 -17.16 -4.67
N GLU A 87 -21.36 -16.97 -3.72
CA GLU A 87 -21.42 -17.72 -2.47
C GLU A 87 -22.68 -18.58 -2.44
N HIS A 88 -22.52 -19.83 -2.05
CA HIS A 88 -23.55 -20.78 -1.65
C HIS A 88 -23.32 -21.16 -0.18
N ASP A 89 -24.30 -21.75 0.48
CA ASP A 89 -24.20 -22.20 1.88
C ASP A 89 -23.05 -23.18 2.16
N ARG A 90 -22.55 -23.87 1.12
CA ARG A 90 -21.55 -24.94 1.22
C ARG A 90 -20.22 -24.62 0.54
N TRP A 91 -20.22 -23.66 -0.38
CA TRP A 91 -19.05 -23.35 -1.19
C TRP A 91 -19.06 -21.91 -1.65
N SER A 92 -17.90 -21.37 -1.99
CA SER A 92 -17.79 -20.10 -2.69
C SER A 92 -16.68 -20.13 -3.74
N VAL A 93 -16.90 -19.34 -4.79
CA VAL A 93 -15.94 -19.08 -5.87
C VAL A 93 -15.76 -17.58 -5.96
N THR A 94 -14.53 -17.08 -5.85
CA THR A 94 -14.22 -15.66 -5.91
C THR A 94 -13.08 -15.40 -6.88
N ALA A 95 -13.30 -14.58 -7.89
CA ALA A 95 -12.23 -13.99 -8.67
C ALA A 95 -11.78 -12.69 -8.00
N TYR A 96 -10.47 -12.44 -7.98
CA TYR A 96 -9.91 -11.22 -7.42
C TYR A 96 -8.81 -10.65 -8.33
N MET A 97 -8.65 -9.33 -8.24
CA MET A 97 -7.59 -8.54 -8.85
C MET A 97 -7.05 -7.58 -7.79
N ASN A 98 -5.77 -7.68 -7.47
CA ASN A 98 -5.08 -6.73 -6.60
C ASN A 98 -4.27 -5.77 -7.45
N ASN A 99 -4.22 -4.51 -7.02
CA ASN A 99 -3.62 -3.41 -7.76
C ASN A 99 -4.18 -3.35 -9.19
N LEU A 100 -5.50 -3.20 -9.31
CA LEU A 100 -6.29 -3.29 -10.54
C LEU A 100 -5.74 -2.41 -11.69
N PHE A 101 -5.12 -1.28 -11.35
CA PHE A 101 -4.59 -0.31 -12.30
C PHE A 101 -3.08 -0.45 -12.57
N ASP A 102 -2.44 -1.48 -12.04
CA ASP A 102 -1.00 -1.75 -12.19
C ASP A 102 -0.12 -0.57 -11.75
N GLU A 103 -0.48 0.03 -10.61
CA GLU A 103 0.28 1.12 -10.01
C GLU A 103 1.66 0.61 -9.59
N VAL A 104 2.72 1.23 -10.10
CA VAL A 104 4.09 0.92 -9.71
C VAL A 104 4.51 1.85 -8.59
N TYR A 105 4.61 1.30 -7.38
CA TYR A 105 4.98 2.07 -6.19
C TYR A 105 6.13 1.43 -5.42
N TRP A 106 6.75 2.25 -4.58
CA TRP A 106 7.96 1.91 -3.85
C TRP A 106 7.68 2.00 -2.35
N GLN A 107 8.10 0.99 -1.59
CA GLN A 107 7.95 1.01 -0.11
C GLN A 107 9.21 1.42 0.64
N GLY A 108 10.31 1.60 -0.09
CA GLY A 108 11.57 1.95 0.53
C GLY A 108 12.71 2.01 -0.47
N ALA A 109 13.71 2.77 -0.09
CA ALA A 109 15.06 2.68 -0.62
C ALA A 109 15.95 2.04 0.44
N GLN A 110 16.89 1.20 0.00
CA GLN A 110 18.00 0.71 0.81
C GLN A 110 19.31 1.15 0.17
N LEU A 111 20.26 1.59 0.99
CA LEU A 111 21.63 1.75 0.55
C LEU A 111 22.28 0.37 0.49
N SER A 112 22.74 -0.02 -0.69
CA SER A 112 23.61 -1.18 -0.84
C SER A 112 25.06 -0.77 -0.58
N TYR A 113 25.90 -1.69 -0.09
CA TYR A 113 27.31 -1.45 0.29
C TYR A 113 28.18 -0.75 -0.77
N SER A 114 27.72 -0.69 -2.03
CA SER A 114 28.38 -0.02 -3.15
C SER A 114 27.78 1.35 -3.53
N THR A 115 27.21 2.11 -2.59
CA THR A 115 26.70 3.49 -2.80
C THR A 115 25.51 3.59 -3.78
N ARG A 116 24.88 2.48 -4.14
CA ARG A 116 23.69 2.45 -5.02
C ARG A 116 22.43 2.28 -4.18
N ALA A 117 21.43 3.14 -4.41
CA ALA A 117 20.10 2.97 -3.84
C ALA A 117 19.37 1.83 -4.58
N ALA A 118 18.94 0.82 -3.86
CA ALA A 118 18.03 -0.21 -4.35
C ALA A 118 16.61 0.15 -3.87
N VAL A 119 15.67 0.23 -4.81
CA VAL A 119 14.27 0.52 -4.50
C VAL A 119 13.47 -0.78 -4.58
N VAL A 120 12.62 -1.04 -3.59
CA VAL A 120 11.85 -2.30 -3.51
C VAL A 120 10.40 -2.03 -3.94
N PRO A 121 9.95 -2.54 -5.11
CA PRO A 121 8.55 -2.49 -5.48
C PRO A 121 7.77 -3.49 -4.62
N TYR A 122 6.54 -3.17 -4.23
CA TYR A 122 5.85 -3.98 -3.21
C TYR A 122 4.62 -4.77 -3.64
N ASN A 123 3.93 -4.42 -4.71
CA ASN A 123 3.17 -5.42 -5.45
C ASN A 123 3.06 -5.00 -6.91
N ALA A 124 3.16 -5.99 -7.78
CA ALA A 124 2.69 -5.84 -9.15
C ALA A 124 1.19 -6.16 -9.20
N TRP A 125 0.52 -5.73 -10.27
CA TRP A 125 -0.82 -6.21 -10.61
C TRP A 125 -0.87 -7.74 -10.52
N SER A 126 -1.88 -8.27 -9.81
CA SER A 126 -2.06 -9.72 -9.64
C SER A 126 -3.53 -10.10 -9.68
N PHE A 127 -3.83 -11.29 -10.17
CA PHE A 127 -5.19 -11.81 -10.24
C PHE A 127 -5.23 -13.28 -9.86
N GLY A 128 -6.41 -13.77 -9.49
CA GLY A 128 -6.59 -15.18 -9.18
C GLY A 128 -8.02 -15.57 -8.90
N ILE A 129 -8.22 -16.87 -8.67
CA ILE A 129 -9.48 -17.46 -8.27
C ILE A 129 -9.28 -18.15 -6.94
N ARG A 130 -10.20 -17.92 -6.00
CA ARG A 130 -10.26 -18.55 -4.69
C ARG A 130 -11.49 -19.43 -4.63
N LEU A 131 -11.29 -20.67 -4.22
CA LEU A 131 -12.34 -21.64 -3.96
C LEU A 131 -12.37 -21.92 -2.45
N ARG A 132 -13.57 -21.99 -1.88
CA ARG A 132 -13.76 -22.41 -0.49
C ARG A 132 -14.91 -23.40 -0.43
N GLY A 133 -14.74 -24.48 0.32
CA GLY A 133 -15.81 -25.43 0.65
C GLY A 133 -15.79 -25.70 2.14
N ASN A 134 -16.97 -25.83 2.75
CA ASN A 134 -17.10 -26.37 4.10
C ASN A 134 -17.45 -27.85 3.95
N ILE A 135 -16.58 -28.73 4.44
CA ILE A 135 -16.76 -30.19 4.46
C ILE A 135 -17.56 -30.55 5.70
#